data_AF-A0A952KTA3-F1
#
_entry.id   AF-A0A952KTA3-F1
#
_cell.length_a   1.000
_cell.length_b   1.000
_cell.length_c   1.000
_cell.angle_alpha   90.00
_cell.angle_beta   90.00
_cell.angle_gamma   90.00
#
_symmetry.space_group_name_H-M   'P 1'
#
loop_
_entity.id
_entity.type
_entity.pdbx_description
1 polymer ?
#
loop_
_entity_poly.entity_id
_entity_poly.type
_entity_poly.pdbx_seq_one_letter_code
_entity_poly.pdbx_strand_id
1 'polypeptide(L)'
;MPSLSWTSARRIAWREMRSSKGKFAFVILSVAVGVAALTGVRGFSGAFRTELLVRARSIMAADLAARMFAQPTPKEQEGLEAMEREGLHLTTVTEMVAMASAEHSLDP
;
A
#
# COMPACT_ATOMS: atom_id res chain seq x y z
N MET A 1 -35.47 32.79 -12.81
CA MET A 1 -34.01 32.65 -12.77
C MET A 1 -33.58 31.92 -14.04
N PRO A 2 -32.94 32.55 -15.02
CA PRO A 2 -32.61 31.88 -16.28
C PRO A 2 -31.59 30.76 -16.00
N SER A 3 -31.96 29.51 -16.31
CA SER A 3 -31.06 28.37 -16.22
C SER A 3 -30.09 28.42 -17.40
N LEU A 4 -28.82 28.72 -17.10
CA LEU A 4 -27.78 28.67 -18.10
C LEU A 4 -27.60 27.22 -18.57
N SER A 5 -27.72 27.01 -19.88
CA SER A 5 -27.38 25.72 -20.50
C SER A 5 -25.95 25.31 -20.12
N TRP A 6 -25.75 24.03 -19.78
CA TRP A 6 -24.47 23.46 -19.37
C TRP A 6 -23.34 23.74 -20.38
N THR A 7 -23.69 23.83 -21.67
CA THR A 7 -22.74 24.17 -22.74
C THR A 7 -22.25 25.61 -22.64
N SER A 8 -23.13 26.55 -22.29
CA SER A 8 -22.79 27.95 -22.06
C SER A 8 -21.96 28.13 -20.79
N ALA A 9 -22.32 27.45 -19.70
CA ALA A 9 -21.55 27.47 -18.46
C ALA A 9 -20.11 26.99 -18.67
N ARG A 10 -19.91 25.88 -19.40
CA ARG A 10 -18.59 25.35 -19.75
C ARG A 10 -17.78 26.33 -20.61
N ARG A 11 -18.41 26.97 -21.61
CA ARG A 11 -17.74 27.95 -22.47
C ARG A 11 -17.27 29.18 -21.68
N ILE A 12 -18.09 29.67 -20.75
CA ILE A 12 -17.75 30.79 -19.88
C ILE A 12 -16.58 30.40 -18.95
N ALA A 13 -16.68 29.26 -18.28
CA ALA A 13 -15.61 28.76 -17.40
C ALA A 13 -14.27 28.60 -18.13
N TRP A 14 -14.27 28.06 -19.36
CA TRP A 14 -13.07 27.92 -20.17
C TRP A 14 -12.45 29.27 -20.56
N ARG A 15 -13.28 30.27 -20.85
CA ARG A 15 -12.81 31.62 -21.19
C ARG A 15 -12.15 32.28 -19.97
N GLU A 16 -12.80 32.22 -18.82
CA GLU A 16 -12.28 32.79 -17.57
C GLU A 16 -10.97 32.12 -17.14
N MET A 17 -10.91 30.78 -17.22
CA MET A 17 -9.68 30.02 -16.95
C MET A 17 -8.53 30.43 -17.87
N ARG A 18 -8.80 30.70 -19.15
CA ARG A 18 -7.80 31.16 -20.12
C ARG A 18 -7.39 32.64 -19.93
N SER A 19 -8.25 33.47 -19.33
CA SER A 19 -7.94 34.87 -19.02
C SER A 19 -6.90 34.99 -17.89
N SER A 20 -6.98 34.11 -16.88
CA SER A 20 -6.11 34.12 -15.70
C SER A 20 -5.13 32.93 -15.64
N LYS A 21 -4.42 32.65 -16.73
CA LYS A 21 -3.57 31.43 -16.88
C LYS A 21 -2.59 31.21 -15.72
N GLY A 22 -1.91 32.25 -15.24
CA GLY A 22 -0.90 32.12 -14.19
C GLY A 22 -1.48 31.69 -12.83
N LYS A 23 -2.56 32.34 -12.39
CA LYS A 23 -3.24 32.01 -11.12
C LYS A 23 -3.86 30.61 -11.19
N PHE A 24 -4.47 30.28 -12.32
CA PHE A 24 -5.10 28.97 -12.50
C PHE A 24 -4.07 27.84 -12.57
N ALA A 25 -2.95 28.06 -13.29
CA ALA A 25 -1.84 27.11 -13.32
C ALA A 25 -1.23 26.89 -11.93
N PHE A 26 -1.05 27.97 -11.15
CA PHE A 26 -0.57 27.87 -9.77
C PHE A 26 -1.47 26.98 -8.90
N VAL A 27 -2.79 27.18 -8.95
CA VAL A 27 -3.75 26.37 -8.19
C VAL A 27 -3.72 24.91 -8.64
N ILE A 28 -3.75 24.64 -9.95
CA ILE A 28 -3.66 23.27 -10.48
C ILE A 28 -2.38 22.59 -10.00
N LEU A 29 -1.24 23.28 -10.08
CA LEU A 29 0.05 22.73 -9.71
C LEU A 29 0.13 22.44 -8.20
N SER A 30 -0.40 23.34 -7.37
CA SER A 30 -0.50 23.13 -5.93
C SER A 30 -1.33 21.89 -5.58
N VAL A 31 -2.51 21.75 -6.19
CA VAL A 31 -3.37 20.57 -5.99
C VAL A 31 -2.69 19.30 -6.51
N ALA A 32 -2.08 19.36 -7.70
CA ALA A 32 -1.40 18.22 -8.30
C ALA A 32 -0.25 17.71 -7.42
N VAL A 33 0.58 18.62 -6.89
CA VAL A 33 1.67 18.27 -5.97
C VAL A 33 1.11 17.62 -4.69
N GLY A 34 0.06 18.19 -4.09
CA GLY A 34 -0.56 17.62 -2.89
C GLY A 34 -1.11 16.21 -3.09
N VAL A 35 -1.90 15.99 -4.14
CA VAL A 35 -2.47 14.67 -4.46
C VAL A 35 -1.39 13.67 -4.87
N ALA A 36 -0.37 14.11 -5.62
CA ALA A 36 0.77 13.27 -6.00
C ALA A 36 1.58 12.84 -4.79
N ALA A 37 1.80 13.72 -3.81
CA ALA A 37 2.47 13.37 -2.56
C ALA A 37 1.68 12.32 -1.77
N LEU A 38 0.38 12.54 -1.57
CA LEU A 38 -0.47 11.61 -0.80
C LEU A 38 -0.57 10.22 -1.48
N THR A 39 -0.79 10.21 -2.79
CA THR A 39 -0.92 8.96 -3.56
C THR A 39 0.43 8.26 -3.72
N GLY A 40 1.50 9.05 -3.93
CA GLY A 40 2.86 8.56 -4.07
C GLY A 40 3.35 7.87 -2.81
N VAL A 41 3.15 8.45 -1.62
CA VAL A 41 3.56 7.83 -0.35
C VAL A 41 2.79 6.53 -0.10
N ARG A 42 1.46 6.53 -0.31
CA ARG A 42 0.65 5.32 -0.11
C ARG A 42 1.01 4.21 -1.11
N GLY A 43 1.20 4.57 -2.38
CA GLY A 43 1.61 3.64 -3.43
C GLY A 43 3.02 3.08 -3.21
N PHE A 44 3.96 3.94 -2.80
CA PHE A 44 5.33 3.55 -2.48
C PHE A 44 5.37 2.59 -1.29
N SER A 45 4.70 2.89 -0.17
CA SER A 45 4.68 2.02 1.01
C SER A 45 4.12 0.63 0.70
N GLY A 46 3.06 0.56 -0.11
CA GLY A 46 2.50 -0.72 -0.57
C GLY A 46 3.49 -1.51 -1.42
N ALA A 47 4.01 -0.88 -2.48
CA ALA A 47 4.96 -1.52 -3.39
C ALA A 47 6.26 -1.94 -2.69
N PHE A 48 6.78 -1.09 -1.80
CA PHE A 48 7.99 -1.36 -1.03
C PHE A 48 7.80 -2.52 -0.05
N ARG A 49 6.65 -2.60 0.63
CA ARG A 49 6.34 -3.74 1.51
C ARG A 49 6.25 -5.04 0.73
N THR A 50 5.59 -5.03 -0.42
CA THR A 50 5.51 -6.21 -1.30
C THR A 50 6.91 -6.63 -1.75
N GLU A 51 7.73 -5.69 -2.20
CA GLU A 51 9.05 -6.01 -2.73
C GLU A 51 10.04 -6.44 -1.65
N LEU A 52 9.95 -5.85 -0.45
CA LEU A 52 10.69 -6.35 0.71
C LEU A 52 10.32 -7.79 1.05
N LEU A 53 9.03 -8.16 1.02
CA LEU A 53 8.63 -9.54 1.30
C LEU A 53 9.08 -10.52 0.20
N VAL A 54 9.05 -10.10 -1.07
CA VAL A 54 9.52 -10.91 -2.20
C VAL A 54 11.04 -11.09 -2.13
N ARG A 55 11.81 -10.02 -1.88
CA ARG A 55 13.26 -10.08 -1.78
C ARG A 55 13.76 -10.69 -0.47
N ALA A 56 13.03 -10.55 0.63
CA ALA A 56 13.37 -11.25 1.86
C ALA A 56 13.36 -12.77 1.63
N ARG A 57 12.43 -13.30 0.82
CA ARG A 57 12.43 -14.72 0.43
C ARG A 57 13.68 -15.13 -0.37
N SER A 58 14.14 -14.27 -1.28
CA SER A 58 15.36 -14.57 -2.05
C SER A 58 16.64 -14.43 -1.23
N ILE A 59 16.67 -13.54 -0.22
CA ILE A 59 17.81 -13.37 0.70
C ILE A 59 17.83 -14.45 1.79
N MET A 60 16.68 -14.93 2.26
CA MET A 60 16.57 -15.99 3.27
C MET A 60 16.77 -17.42 2.72
N ALA A 61 17.07 -17.57 1.42
CA ALA A 61 17.21 -18.88 0.76
C ALA A 61 16.01 -19.83 1.02
N ALA A 62 14.81 -19.28 1.19
CA ALA A 62 13.62 -20.05 1.50
C ALA A 62 12.79 -20.28 0.23
N ASP A 63 12.82 -21.50 -0.30
CA ASP A 63 11.98 -21.91 -1.43
C ASP A 63 10.49 -21.80 -1.07
N LEU A 64 10.15 -22.16 0.17
CA LEU A 64 8.78 -22.19 0.69
C LEU A 64 8.67 -21.37 1.99
N ALA A 65 7.58 -20.63 2.12
CA ALA A 65 7.23 -19.92 3.34
C ALA A 65 5.77 -20.23 3.70
N ALA A 66 5.55 -20.69 4.93
CA ALA A 66 4.23 -20.96 5.49
C ALA A 66 4.05 -20.14 6.76
N ARG A 67 2.84 -19.59 6.96
CA ARG A 67 2.48 -18.85 8.17
C ARG A 67 1.38 -19.60 8.90
N MET A 68 1.62 -19.93 10.15
CA MET A 68 0.66 -20.58 11.05
C MET A 68 0.22 -19.59 12.13
N PHE A 69 -1.08 -19.60 12.47
CA PHE A 69 -1.65 -18.75 13.52
C PHE A 69 -1.83 -19.49 14.86
N ALA A 70 -1.46 -20.77 14.90
CA ALA A 70 -1.45 -21.62 16.09
C ALA A 70 -0.16 -22.44 16.09
N GLN A 71 0.28 -22.86 17.28
CA GLN A 71 1.43 -23.75 17.38
C GLN A 71 1.11 -25.13 16.79
N PRO A 72 2.08 -25.79 16.13
CA PRO A 72 1.91 -27.14 15.63
C PRO A 72 1.52 -28.09 16.76
N THR A 73 0.57 -28.98 16.48
CA THR A 73 0.28 -30.12 17.37
C THR A 73 1.46 -31.10 17.35
N PRO A 74 1.61 -31.97 18.37
CA PRO A 74 2.72 -32.93 18.43
C PRO A 74 2.85 -33.79 17.16
N LYS A 75 1.72 -34.19 16.57
CA LYS A 75 1.68 -34.98 15.33
C LYS A 75 2.15 -34.18 14.11
N GLU A 76 1.85 -32.89 14.06
CA GLU A 76 2.32 -32.01 12.97
C GLU A 76 3.81 -31.70 13.12
N GLN A 77 4.28 -31.58 14.36
CA GLN A 77 5.70 -31.43 14.67
C GLN A 77 6.53 -32.63 14.20
N GLU A 78 6.06 -33.86 14.44
CA GLU A 78 6.70 -35.08 13.93
C GLU A 78 6.79 -35.09 12.39
N GLY A 79 5.76 -34.56 11.71
CA GLY A 79 5.77 -34.40 10.26
C GLY A 79 6.83 -33.43 9.77
N LEU A 80 6.98 -32.28 10.44
CA LEU A 80 8.02 -31.29 10.13
C LEU A 80 9.43 -31.86 10.36
N GLU A 81 9.64 -32.60 11.45
CA GLU A 81 10.91 -33.27 11.75
C GLU A 81 11.24 -34.39 10.75
N ALA A 82 10.21 -35.07 10.21
CA ALA A 82 10.41 -36.04 9.13
C ALA A 82 10.93 -35.37 7.85
N MET A 83 10.40 -34.19 7.52
CA MET A 83 10.84 -33.41 6.36
C MET A 83 12.28 -32.90 6.53
N GLU A 84 12.68 -32.51 7.74
CA GLU A 84 14.08 -32.14 8.01
C GLU A 84 15.05 -33.32 7.79
N ARG A 85 14.64 -34.53 8.18
CA ARG A 85 15.43 -35.75 7.94
C ARG A 85 15.58 -36.09 6.46
N GLU A 86 14.67 -35.64 5.61
CA GLU A 86 14.73 -35.79 4.14
C GLU A 86 15.59 -34.71 3.47
N GLY A 87 16.17 -33.77 4.24
CA GLY A 87 17.11 -32.75 3.77
C GLY A 87 16.51 -31.35 3.62
N LEU A 88 15.25 -31.13 3.99
CA LEU A 88 14.71 -29.78 4.09
C LEU A 88 15.34 -29.03 5.27
N HIS A 89 15.68 -27.76 5.07
CA HIS A 89 16.11 -26.87 6.15
C HIS A 89 14.93 -25.99 6.55
N LEU A 90 14.42 -26.16 7.77
CA LEU A 90 13.35 -25.34 8.31
C LEU A 90 13.94 -24.17 9.11
N THR A 91 13.29 -23.02 9.08
CA THR A 91 13.60 -21.90 9.99
C THR A 91 12.30 -21.39 10.59
N THR A 92 12.15 -21.54 11.90
CA THR A 92 10.95 -21.08 12.62
C THR A 92 11.10 -19.62 13.01
N VAL A 93 10.19 -18.77 12.53
CA VAL A 93 10.12 -17.35 12.87
C VAL A 93 8.85 -17.09 13.68
N THR A 94 9.01 -16.68 14.93
CA THR A 94 7.89 -16.29 15.80
C THR A 94 7.67 -14.78 15.71
N GLU A 95 6.55 -14.37 15.11
CA GLU A 95 6.15 -12.96 15.03
C GLU A 95 5.12 -12.62 16.12
N MET A 96 5.40 -11.59 16.91
CA MET A 96 4.41 -11.00 17.81
C MET A 96 3.51 -10.05 17.01
N VAL A 97 2.23 -10.36 16.88
CA VAL A 97 1.27 -9.44 16.26
C VAL A 97 0.99 -8.31 17.25
N ALA A 98 1.58 -7.14 17.01
CA ALA A 98 1.24 -5.94 17.74
C ALA A 98 -0.20 -5.51 17.41
N MET A 99 -1.09 -5.59 18.39
CA MET A 99 -2.47 -5.07 18.33
C MET A 99 -2.50 -3.55 18.48
N ALA A 100 -1.73 -2.81 17.67
CA ALA A 100 -1.84 -1.36 17.60
C ALA A 100 -2.68 -0.98 16.38
N SER A 101 -3.97 -1.37 16.39
CA SER A 101 -4.96 -0.80 15.49
C SER A 101 -5.66 0.33 16.22
N ALA A 102 -5.21 1.56 16.01
CA ALA A 102 -6.02 2.72 16.35
C ALA A 102 -7.12 2.83 15.29
N GLU A 103 -8.33 2.33 15.59
CA GLU A 103 -9.54 2.63 14.80
C GLU A 103 -9.77 4.15 14.66
N HIS A 104 -9.15 4.93 15.54
CA HIS A 104 -9.29 6.37 15.63
C HIS A 104 -7.94 7.10 15.78
N SER A 105 -6.94 6.77 14.95
CA SER A 105 -5.83 7.72 14.77
C SER A 105 -6.28 8.84 13.84
N LEU A 106 -6.96 9.82 14.44
CA LEU A 106 -6.91 11.19 13.95
C LEU A 106 -5.46 11.63 14.06
N ASP A 107 -4.78 11.77 12.93
CA ASP A 107 -3.62 12.65 12.83
C ASP A 107 -3.86 13.59 11.63
N PRO A 108 -3.36 14.83 11.70
CA PRO A 108 -4.00 16.07 11.23
C PRO A 108 -4.15 16.25 9.71
#